data_AF-A0A1G8DU20-F1
#
_entry.id   AF-A0A1G8DU20-F1
#
_cell.length_a   1.000
_cell.length_b   1.000
_cell.length_c   1.000
_cell.angle_alpha   90.00
_cell.angle_beta   90.00
_cell.angle_gamma   90.00
#
_symmetry.space_group_name_H-M   'P 1'
#
loop_
_entity.id
_entity.type
_entity.pdbx_description
1 polymer ?
#
loop_
_entity_poly.entity_id
_entity_poly.type
_entity_poly.pdbx_seq_one_letter_code
_entity_poly.pdbx_strand_id
1 'polypeptide(L)' 'MKFDKVRLTNYRCHRDLEACFTPNFNVLIGVNGSGKTSLLRAIAETFSGFIHFAALGTTLIPHSRPTRFALNGSKQEAA' A
#
# COMPACT_ATOMS: atom_id res chain seq x y z
N MET A 1 5.14 -9.85 7.46
CA MET A 1 3.93 -9.75 6.61
C MET A 1 4.39 -9.78 5.15
N LYS A 2 3.74 -10.56 4.29
CA LYS A 2 4.05 -10.67 2.85
C LYS A 2 2.86 -10.16 2.04
N PHE A 3 3.10 -9.32 1.04
CA PHE A 3 2.10 -8.90 0.07
C PHE A 3 2.71 -9.01 -1.33
N ASP A 4 1.96 -9.59 -2.26
CA ASP A 4 2.46 -9.89 -3.61
C ASP A 4 2.20 -8.72 -4.56
N LYS A 5 1.20 -7.89 -4.25
CA LYS A 5 0.75 -6.81 -5.12
C LYS A 5 0.18 -5.63 -4.34
N VAL A 6 0.53 -4.43 -4.80
CA VAL A 6 -0.04 -3.15 -4.34
C VAL A 6 -0.61 -2.44 -5.55
N ARG A 7 -1.87 -1.99 -5.47
CA ARG A 7 -2.49 -1.13 -6.48
C ARG A 7 -2.85 0.22 -5.88
N LEU A 8 -2.41 1.30 -6.52
CA LEU A 8 -2.71 2.67 -6.15
C LEU A 8 -3.52 3.34 -7.26
N THR A 9 -4.66 3.93 -6.91
CA THR A 9 -5.48 4.71 -7.84
C THR A 9 -5.65 6.13 -7.31
N ASN A 10 -5.34 7.13 -8.15
CA ASN A 10 -5.40 8.56 -7.83
C ASN A 10 -4.70 8.94 -6.51
N TYR A 11 -3.52 8.38 -6.26
CA TYR A 11 -2.73 8.64 -5.06
C TYR A 11 -1.45 9.42 -5.38
N ARG A 12 -1.40 10.66 -4.91
CA ARG A 12 -0.27 11.58 -5.14
C ARG A 12 0.07 11.66 -6.65
N CYS A 13 1.26 11.25 -7.06
CA CYS A 13 1.73 11.27 -8.44
C CYS A 13 1.28 10.03 -9.27
N HIS A 14 0.60 9.06 -8.65
CA HIS A 14 0.18 7.82 -9.30
C HIS A 14 -1.30 7.87 -9.66
N ARG A 15 -1.63 7.89 -10.96
CA ARG A 15 -3.02 7.82 -11.44
C ARG A 15 -3.56 6.39 -11.37
N ASP A 16 -2.80 5.45 -11.91
CA ASP A 16 -3.02 4.01 -11.76
C ASP A 16 -1.64 3.35 -11.74
N LEU A 17 -1.23 2.86 -10.57
CA LEU A 17 0.03 2.14 -10.39
C LEU A 17 -0.28 0.73 -9.89
N GLU A 18 0.32 -0.24 -10.55
CA GLU A 18 0.37 -1.62 -10.11
C GLU A 18 1.82 -2.02 -9.83
N ALA A 19 2.12 -2.39 -8.59
CA ALA A 19 3.44 -2.82 -8.15
C ALA A 19 3.37 -4.27 -7.66
N CYS A 20 4.09 -5.16 -8.34
CA CYS A 20 4.23 -6.56 -7.97
C CYS A 20 5.54 -6.76 -7.19
N PHE A 21 5.48 -7.49 -6.09
CA PHE A 21 6.62 -7.76 -5.22
C PHE A 21 7.02 -9.23 -5.33
N THR A 22 8.32 -9.46 -5.42
CA THR A 22 8.92 -10.80 -5.38
C THR A 22 9.28 -11.18 -3.94
N PRO A 23 9.39 -12.48 -3.63
CA PRO A 23 9.95 -12.93 -2.36
C PRO A 23 11.36 -12.37 -2.12
N ASN A 24 11.75 -12.27 -0.84
CA ASN A 24 13.08 -11.88 -0.36
C ASN A 24 13.38 -10.37 -0.43
N PHE A 25 13.68 -9.82 -1.60
CA PHE A 25 14.18 -8.45 -1.71
C PHE A 25 13.74 -7.76 -3.00
N ASN A 26 13.23 -6.54 -2.88
CA ASN A 26 12.74 -5.74 -3.99
C ASN A 26 13.42 -4.37 -3.97
N VAL A 27 13.82 -3.87 -5.14
CA VAL A 27 14.46 -2.56 -5.29
C VAL A 27 13.54 -1.61 -6.05
N LEU A 28 13.27 -0.44 -5.47
CA LEU A 28 12.51 0.63 -6.13
C LEU A 28 13.48 1.66 -6.71
N ILE A 29 13.58 1.73 -8.04
CA ILE A 29 14.49 2.64 -8.76
C ILE A 29 13.67 3.63 -9.59
N GLY A 30 14.16 4.85 -9.71
CA GLY A 30 13.57 5.88 -10.56
C GLY A 30 14.09 7.26 -10.21
N VAL A 31 13.78 8.25 -11.04
CA VAL A 31 14.18 9.65 -10.82
C VAL A 31 13.49 10.27 -9.59
N ASN A 32 14.05 11.35 -9.05
CA ASN A 32 13.38 12.10 -7.98
C ASN A 32 11.99 12.57 -8.46
N GLY A 33 11.00 12.47 -7.57
CA GLY A 33 9.61 12.76 -7.93
C GLY A 33 8.86 11.62 -8.62
N SER A 34 9.51 10.49 -8.98
CA SER A 34 8.84 9.34 -9.63
C SER A 34 7.85 8.58 -8.73
N GLY A 35 7.72 8.98 -7.45
CA GLY A 35 6.74 8.39 -6.54
C GLY A 35 7.20 7.17 -5.74
N LYS A 36 8.51 6.93 -5.61
CA LYS A 36 9.07 5.85 -4.76
C LYS A 36 8.64 5.98 -3.29
N THR A 37 8.87 7.16 -2.70
CA THR A 37 8.44 7.47 -1.33
C THR A 37 6.91 7.47 -1.21
N SER A 38 6.20 7.88 -2.27
CA SER A 38 4.73 7.81 -2.32
C SER A 38 4.24 6.36 -2.22
N LEU A 39 4.83 5.42 -2.96
CA LEU A 39 4.46 4.00 -2.90
C LEU A 39 4.67 3.43 -1.49
N LEU A 40 5.84 3.68 -0.87
CA LEU A 40 6.10 3.22 0.50
C LEU A 40 5.15 3.86 1.53
N ARG A 41 4.80 5.15 1.35
CA ARG A 41 3.83 5.84 2.21
C ARG A 41 2.43 5.25 2.09
N ALA A 42 1.97 4.96 0.88
CA ALA A 42 0.67 4.32 0.67
C ALA A 42 0.57 2.99 1.43
N ILE A 43 1.62 2.18 1.37
CA ILE A 43 1.69 0.90 2.09
C ILE A 43 1.59 1.14 3.60
N ALA A 44 2.39 2.07 4.15
CA ALA A 44 2.40 2.39 5.57
C ALA A 44 1.05 2.96 6.07
N GLU A 45 0.46 3.90 5.31
CA GLU A 45 -0.83 4.52 5.63
C GLU A 45 -1.96 3.48 5.64
N THR A 46 -1.95 2.53 4.72
CA THR A 46 -2.95 1.44 4.66
C THR A 46 -2.89 0.57 5.91
N PHE A 47 -1.69 0.19 6.36
CA PHE A 47 -1.54 -0.63 7.56
C PHE A 47 -1.79 0.13 8.85
N SER A 48 -1.36 1.39 8.94
CA SER A 48 -1.68 2.24 10.10
C SER A 48 -3.19 2.41 10.25
N GLY A 49 -3.89 2.71 9.14
CA GLY A 49 -5.34 2.82 9.14
C GLY A 49 -6.05 1.52 9.54
N PHE A 50 -5.56 0.38 9.05
CA PHE A 50 -6.09 -0.93 9.43
C PHE A 50 -5.89 -1.24 10.92
N ILE A 51 -4.71 -0.94 11.47
CA ILE A 51 -4.43 -1.15 12.90
C ILE A 51 -5.32 -0.24 13.76
N HIS A 52 -5.48 1.03 13.38
CA HIS A 52 -6.37 1.94 14.10
C HIS A 52 -7.83 1.47 14.05
N PHE A 53 -8.30 1.02 12.89
CA PHE A 53 -9.64 0.44 12.74
C PHE A 53 -9.82 -0.83 13.61
N ALA A 54 -8.88 -1.76 13.54
CA ALA A 54 -8.94 -3.02 14.29
C ALA A 54 -8.85 -2.80 15.82
N ALA A 55 -8.07 -1.82 16.27
CA ALA A 55 -7.85 -1.56 17.69
C ALA A 55 -8.98 -0.75 18.36
N LEU A 56 -9.63 0.17 17.64
CA LEU A 56 -10.57 1.14 18.21
C LEU A 56 -11.99 1.06 17.63
N GLY A 57 -12.24 0.18 16.65
CA GLY A 57 -13.55 0.01 16.01
C GLY A 57 -14.09 1.26 15.29
N THR A 58 -13.28 2.30 15.12
CA THR A 58 -13.68 3.59 14.55
C THR A 58 -12.68 4.11 13.52
N THR A 59 -13.20 4.62 12.39
CA THR A 59 -12.40 5.15 11.29
C THR A 59 -12.12 6.64 11.50
N LEU A 60 -11.21 6.98 12.42
CA LEU A 60 -10.73 8.37 12.55
C LEU A 60 -9.38 8.55 11.86
N ILE A 61 -9.38 8.43 10.53
CA ILE A 61 -8.33 9.05 9.71
C ILE A 61 -8.99 10.24 9.01
N PRO A 62 -8.86 11.47 9.54
CA PRO A 62 -9.28 12.64 8.80
C PRO A 62 -8.26 12.87 7.69
N HIS A 63 -8.47 12.25 6.52
CA HIS A 63 -7.82 12.69 5.30
C HIS A 63 -8.81 12.71 4.14
N SER A 64 -9.20 13.93 3.76
CA SER A 64 -10.18 14.31 2.74
C SER A 64 -9.75 13.95 1.30
N ARG A 65 -9.44 12.67 1.03
CA ARG A 65 -9.19 12.18 -0.34
C ARG A 65 -9.75 10.78 -0.52
N PRO A 66 -10.63 10.54 -1.52
CA PRO A 66 -11.12 9.20 -1.85
C PRO A 66 -9.99 8.40 -2.49
N THR A 67 -9.08 7.88 -1.66
CA THR A 67 -8.01 7.01 -2.11
C THR A 67 -8.41 5.58 -1.78
N ARG A 68 -8.60 4.76 -2.80
CA ARG A 68 -8.95 3.35 -2.63
C ARG A 68 -7.65 2.54 -2.59
N PHE A 69 -7.35 1.96 -1.44
CA PHE A 69 -6.21 1.05 -1.28
C PHE A 69 -6.70 -0.39 -1.36
N ALA A 70 -6.06 -1.21 -2.19
CA ALA A 70 -6.32 -2.64 -2.29
C ALA A 70 -5.02 -3.42 -2.03
N LEU A 71 -5.02 -4.26 -0.99
CA LEU A 71 -3.95 -5.18 -0.66
C LEU A 71 -4.51 -6.59 -0.75
N ASN A 72 -4.01 -7.38 -1.71
CA ASN A 72 -4.35 -8.80 -1.82
C ASN A 72 -3.16 -9.62 -1.33
N GLY A 73 -3.39 -10.51 -0.35
CA GLY A 73 -2.42 -11.50 0.09
C GLY A 73 -2.70 -12.86 -0.55
N SER A 74 -1.70 -13.51 -1.13
CA SER A 74 -1.80 -14.93 -1.51
C SER A 74 -1.96 -15.79 -0.26
N LYS A 75 -2.93 -16.73 -0.26
CA LYS A 75 -2.98 -17.82 0.72
C LYS A 75 -1.65 -18.57 0.68
N GLN A 76 -0.98 -18.68 1.82
CA GLN A 76 0.14 -19.60 1.95
C GLN A 76 -0.45 -21.02 2.06
N GLU A 77 -0.36 -21.80 0.99
CA GLU A 77 -0.47 -23.25 1.08
C GLU A 77 0.82 -23.75 1.74
N ALA A 78 0.67 -24.25 2.97
CA ALA A 78 1.70 -25.00 3.66
C ALA A 78 1.78 -26.40 3.02
N ALA A 79 2.96 -26.73 2.50
CA ALA A 79 3.36 -28.08 2.12
C ALA A 79 4.49 -28.52 3.06
#